data_AF-A0A661USP2-F1
#
_entry.id   AF-A0A661USP2-F1
#
_cell.length_a   1.000
_cell.length_b   1.000
_cell.length_c   1.000
_cell.angle_alpha   90.00
_cell.angle_beta   90.00
_cell.angle_gamma   90.00
#
_symmetry.space_group_name_H-M   'P 1'
#
loop_
_entity.id
_entity.type
_entity.pdbx_description
1 polymer ?
#
loop_
_entity_poly.entity_id
_entity_poly.type
_entity_poly.pdbx_seq_one_letter_code
_entity_poly.pdbx_strand_id
1 'polypeptide(L)'
;MIFGIIILAIAIFYIYTGVKIIKNNKPVDIADYSHETSDLPWKHSITEGLIEAKKTGKPVFIDFWATWCKNCLAMDATTFKDEKVIKEFDNYVLVKYKAENLKSSPTKEILKHFEIIGLPTYIALAPKK
;
A
#
# COMPACT_ATOMS: atom_id res chain seq x y z
N MET A 1 -7.25 32.04 -39.27
CA MET A 1 -8.36 31.10 -38.95
C MET A 1 -7.89 29.72 -38.49
N ILE A 2 -6.89 29.11 -39.12
CA ILE A 2 -6.40 27.74 -38.79
C ILE A 2 -5.92 27.61 -37.33
N PHE A 3 -5.22 28.62 -36.80
CA PHE A 3 -4.68 28.59 -35.44
C PHE A 3 -5.76 28.49 -34.35
N GLY A 4 -6.93 29.10 -34.57
CA GLY A 4 -8.05 29.04 -33.62
C GLY A 4 -8.73 27.67 -33.58
N ILE A 5 -8.79 26.98 -34.72
CA ILE A 5 -9.34 25.62 -34.82
C ILE A 5 -8.43 24.63 -34.08
N ILE A 6 -7.11 24.79 -34.21
CA ILE A 6 -6.13 23.95 -33.50
C ILE A 6 -6.26 24.14 -31.98
N ILE A 7 -6.38 25.38 -31.51
CA ILE A 7 -6.58 25.67 -30.08
C ILE A 7 -7.87 25.05 -29.55
N LEU A 8 -8.98 25.17 -30.29
CA LEU A 8 -10.27 24.59 -29.91
C LEU A 8 -10.20 23.05 -29.84
N ALA A 9 -9.56 22.42 -30.83
CA ALA A 9 -9.39 20.97 -30.86
C ALA A 9 -8.55 20.45 -29.68
N ILE A 10 -7.46 21.15 -29.36
CA ILE A 10 -6.61 20.83 -28.21
C ILE A 10 -7.39 21.04 -26.89
N ALA A 11 -8.15 22.12 -26.75
CA ALA A 11 -8.97 22.38 -25.58
C ALA A 11 -10.03 21.28 -25.36
N ILE A 12 -10.75 20.91 -26.42
CA ILE A 12 -11.75 19.83 -26.37
C ILE A 12 -11.08 18.49 -26.01
N PHE A 13 -9.90 18.21 -26.57
CA PHE A 13 -9.13 17.01 -26.26
C PHE A 13 -8.72 16.97 -24.77
N TYR A 14 -8.22 18.08 -24.21
CA TYR A 14 -7.88 18.16 -22.79
C TYR A 14 -9.10 18.09 -21.86
N ILE A 15 -10.23 18.69 -22.25
CA ILE A 15 -11.49 18.57 -21.51
C ILE A 15 -11.98 17.11 -21.51
N TYR A 16 -11.98 16.46 -22.66
CA TYR A 16 -12.41 15.06 -22.79
C TYR A 16 -11.54 14.12 -21.94
N THR A 17 -10.21 14.28 -22.02
CA THR A 17 -9.27 13.49 -21.22
C THR A 17 -9.40 13.78 -19.73
N GLY A 18 -9.57 15.04 -19.33
CA GLY A 18 -9.80 15.43 -17.93
C GLY A 18 -11.06 14.80 -17.34
N VAL A 19 -12.19 14.86 -18.04
CA VAL A 19 -13.46 14.24 -17.60
C VAL A 19 -13.34 12.72 -17.50
N LYS A 20 -12.64 12.07 -18.44
CA LYS A 20 -12.40 10.61 -18.41
C LYS A 20 -11.56 10.19 -17.21
N ILE A 21 -10.54 10.96 -16.84
CA ILE A 21 -9.68 10.67 -15.68
C ILE A 21 -10.48 10.81 -14.38
N ILE A 22 -11.27 11.88 -14.23
CA ILE A 22 -12.06 12.12 -13.01
C ILE A 22 -13.13 11.05 -12.83
N LYS A 23 -13.81 10.63 -13.91
CA LYS A 23 -14.86 9.61 -13.83
C LYS A 23 -14.33 8.21 -13.48
N ASN A 24 -13.11 7.88 -13.92
CA ASN A 24 -12.49 6.59 -13.63
C ASN A 24 -11.76 6.54 -12.28
N ASN A 25 -11.33 7.69 -11.76
CA ASN A 25 -10.59 7.78 -10.52
C ASN A 25 -11.57 8.12 -9.38
N LYS A 26 -12.45 7.16 -9.02
CA LYS A 26 -13.29 7.29 -7.83
C LYS A 26 -12.38 7.55 -6.61
N PRO A 27 -12.68 8.52 -5.74
CA PRO A 27 -11.92 8.71 -4.52
C PRO A 27 -11.99 7.40 -3.72
N VAL A 28 -10.83 6.80 -3.48
CA VAL A 28 -10.72 5.68 -2.53
C VAL A 28 -10.93 6.30 -1.16
N ASP A 29 -12.01 5.92 -0.49
CA ASP A 29 -12.28 6.43 0.84
C ASP A 29 -11.27 5.81 1.81
N ILE A 30 -10.33 6.64 2.26
CA ILE A 30 -9.20 6.23 3.11
C ILE A 30 -9.71 5.75 4.48
N ALA A 31 -10.88 6.21 4.91
CA ALA A 31 -11.54 5.77 6.13
C ALA A 31 -11.89 4.28 6.09
N ASP A 32 -12.46 3.80 4.97
CA ASP A 32 -12.80 2.37 4.74
C ASP A 32 -11.55 1.49 4.56
N TYR A 33 -10.41 2.07 4.21
CA TYR A 33 -9.19 1.33 3.93
C TYR A 33 -8.35 1.02 5.17
N SER A 34 -8.46 1.88 6.18
CA SER A 34 -7.67 1.80 7.41
C SER A 34 -8.13 0.72 8.40
N HIS A 35 -9.27 0.08 8.15
CA HIS A 35 -9.83 -0.99 8.97
C HIS A 35 -10.32 -2.14 8.06
N GLU A 36 -9.70 -3.32 8.17
CA GLU A 36 -10.39 -4.62 7.96
C GLU A 36 -10.97 -4.97 6.57
N THR A 37 -10.34 -4.63 5.45
CA THR A 37 -10.88 -5.02 4.11
C THR A 37 -10.26 -6.29 3.50
N SER A 38 -9.39 -6.98 4.24
CA SER A 38 -8.91 -8.32 3.91
C SER A 38 -9.10 -9.20 5.14
N ASP A 39 -9.68 -10.39 4.99
CA ASP A 39 -9.84 -11.44 6.04
C ASP A 39 -8.49 -11.95 6.61
N LEU A 40 -7.39 -11.29 6.26
CA LEU A 40 -6.04 -11.59 6.69
C LEU A 40 -5.78 -11.02 8.09
N PRO A 41 -5.12 -11.77 8.98
CA PRO A 41 -4.88 -11.39 10.37
C PRO A 41 -3.72 -10.38 10.51
N TRP A 42 -3.86 -9.20 9.92
CA TRP A 42 -2.83 -8.15 9.95
C TRP A 42 -2.58 -7.61 11.36
N LYS A 43 -1.31 -7.52 11.72
CA LYS A 43 -0.86 -6.81 12.93
C LYS A 43 -0.37 -5.42 12.57
N HIS A 44 -0.63 -4.43 13.41
CA HIS A 44 -0.18 -3.05 13.16
C HIS A 44 1.17 -2.70 13.79
N SER A 45 1.65 -3.56 14.71
CA SER A 45 2.93 -3.41 15.40
C SER A 45 3.95 -4.41 14.86
N ILE A 46 5.09 -3.90 14.38
CA ILE A 46 6.23 -4.73 13.97
C ILE A 46 6.70 -5.61 15.13
N THR A 47 6.75 -5.05 16.34
CA THR A 47 7.19 -5.77 17.54
C THR A 47 6.28 -6.96 17.85
N GLU A 48 4.96 -6.78 17.77
CA GLU A 48 4.01 -7.88 17.99
C GLU A 48 4.17 -8.98 16.95
N GLY A 49 4.32 -8.62 15.68
CA GLY A 49 4.56 -9.59 14.61
C GLY A 49 5.85 -10.38 14.79
N LEU A 50 6.94 -9.72 15.18
CA LEU A 50 8.22 -10.39 15.46
C LEU A 50 8.14 -11.33 16.66
N ILE A 51 7.43 -10.94 17.73
CA ILE A 51 7.22 -11.80 18.90
C ILE A 51 6.42 -13.05 18.50
N GLU A 52 5.37 -12.90 17.71
CA GLU A 52 4.56 -14.03 17.26
C GLU A 52 5.32 -14.95 16.31
N ALA A 53 6.07 -14.40 15.36
CA ALA A 53 6.92 -15.19 14.48
C ALA A 53 7.95 -16.01 15.26
N LYS A 54 8.55 -15.43 16.30
CA LYS A 54 9.45 -16.18 17.17
C LYS A 54 8.75 -17.30 17.93
N LYS A 55 7.50 -17.09 18.39
CA LYS A 55 6.71 -18.11 19.09
C LYS A 55 6.23 -19.23 18.17
N THR A 56 5.81 -18.88 16.96
CA THR A 56 5.21 -19.80 15.99
C THR A 56 6.24 -20.48 15.08
N GLY A 57 7.46 -19.93 15.00
CA GLY A 57 8.49 -20.36 14.06
C GLY A 57 8.20 -19.96 12.61
N LYS A 58 7.17 -19.15 12.36
CA LYS A 58 6.81 -18.67 11.02
C LYS A 58 7.62 -17.41 10.64
N PRO A 59 7.94 -17.20 9.34
CA PRO A 59 8.46 -15.92 8.86
C PRO A 59 7.47 -14.77 9.02
N VAL A 60 7.96 -13.54 9.13
CA VAL A 60 7.15 -12.31 9.15
C VAL A 60 7.12 -11.70 7.77
N PHE A 61 5.94 -11.31 7.28
CA PHE A 61 5.78 -10.44 6.12
C PHE A 61 5.33 -9.05 6.60
N ILE A 62 6.11 -8.02 6.29
CA ILE A 62 5.85 -6.63 6.68
C ILE A 62 5.51 -5.81 5.42
N ASP A 63 4.32 -5.24 5.40
CA ASP A 63 3.84 -4.25 4.43
C ASP A 63 3.99 -2.84 5.02
N PHE A 64 4.88 -2.04 4.43
CA PHE A 64 5.01 -0.61 4.72
C PHE A 64 4.11 0.18 3.78
N TRP A 65 3.08 0.82 4.33
CA TRP A 65 2.05 1.51 3.56
C TRP A 65 1.67 2.86 4.18
N ALA A 66 0.95 3.69 3.42
CA ALA A 66 0.41 4.97 3.89
C ALA A 66 -0.87 5.31 3.15
N THR A 67 -1.68 6.22 3.69
CA THR A 67 -2.98 6.56 3.07
C THR A 67 -2.85 7.27 1.72
N TRP A 68 -1.78 8.05 1.55
CA TRP A 68 -1.47 8.75 0.30
C TRP A 68 -0.76 7.86 -0.73
N CYS A 69 -0.46 6.60 -0.39
CA CYS A 69 0.25 5.68 -1.27
C CYS A 69 -0.71 4.97 -2.23
N LYS A 70 -0.96 5.55 -3.41
CA LYS A 70 -1.87 4.99 -4.41
C LYS A 70 -1.55 3.54 -4.80
N ASN A 71 -0.28 3.18 -4.90
CA ASN A 71 0.13 1.81 -5.25
C ASN A 71 -0.14 0.82 -4.10
N CYS A 72 0.01 1.24 -2.84
CA CYS A 72 -0.41 0.46 -1.69
C CYS A 72 -1.92 0.20 -1.75
N LEU A 73 -2.69 1.26 -2.05
CA LEU A 73 -4.14 1.18 -2.20
C LEU A 73 -4.57 0.20 -3.31
N ALA A 74 -3.84 0.20 -4.42
CA ALA A 74 -4.09 -0.72 -5.53
C ALA A 74 -3.77 -2.18 -5.15
N MET A 75 -2.70 -2.41 -4.39
CA MET A 75 -2.26 -3.75 -3.98
C MET A 75 -3.25 -4.42 -3.02
N ASP A 76 -3.80 -3.74 -2.01
CA ASP A 76 -4.81 -4.42 -1.17
C ASP A 76 -6.16 -4.56 -1.86
N ALA A 77 -6.47 -3.70 -2.84
CA ALA A 77 -7.68 -3.86 -3.66
C ALA A 77 -7.59 -5.00 -4.67
N THR A 78 -6.37 -5.46 -5.02
CA THR A 78 -6.14 -6.46 -6.06
C THR A 78 -5.34 -7.65 -5.52
N THR A 79 -4.02 -7.51 -5.40
CA THR A 79 -3.10 -8.59 -5.05
C THR A 79 -3.42 -9.28 -3.73
N PHE A 80 -3.72 -8.54 -2.65
CA PHE A 80 -3.99 -9.18 -1.35
C PHE A 80 -5.40 -9.76 -1.21
N LYS A 81 -6.24 -9.61 -2.24
CA LYS A 81 -7.52 -10.31 -2.37
C LYS A 81 -7.43 -11.54 -3.27
N ASP A 82 -6.31 -11.74 -3.95
CA ASP A 82 -6.10 -12.94 -4.76
C ASP A 82 -5.96 -14.16 -3.84
N GLU A 83 -6.78 -15.20 -4.09
CA GLU A 83 -6.80 -16.41 -3.27
C GLU A 83 -5.44 -17.11 -3.18
N LYS A 84 -4.61 -17.02 -4.21
CA LYS A 84 -3.26 -17.63 -4.19
C LYS A 84 -2.35 -16.91 -3.21
N VAL A 85 -2.47 -15.58 -3.13
CA VAL A 85 -1.70 -14.76 -2.20
C VAL A 85 -2.17 -14.98 -0.78
N ILE A 86 -3.49 -15.03 -0.56
CA ILE A 86 -4.08 -15.33 0.75
C ILE A 86 -3.58 -16.68 1.27
N LYS A 87 -3.59 -17.73 0.43
CA LYS A 87 -3.07 -19.06 0.80
C LYS A 87 -1.59 -19.04 1.17
N GLU A 88 -0.78 -18.26 0.46
CA GLU A 88 0.64 -18.15 0.80
C GLU A 88 0.84 -17.43 2.14
N PHE A 89 0.02 -16.43 2.42
CA PHE A 89 0.07 -15.68 3.67
C PHE A 89 -0.25 -16.51 4.92
N ASP A 90 -0.93 -17.65 4.81
CA ASP A 90 -1.14 -18.58 5.92
C ASP A 90 0.20 -19.10 6.51
N ASN A 91 1.27 -19.08 5.72
CA ASN A 91 2.62 -19.47 6.14
C ASN A 91 3.38 -18.35 6.86
N TYR A 92 2.84 -17.13 6.89
CA TYR A 92 3.51 -15.95 7.42
C TYR A 92 2.76 -15.36 8.62
N VAL A 93 3.49 -14.65 9.47
CA VAL A 93 2.91 -13.65 10.38
C VAL A 93 2.86 -12.33 9.64
N LEU A 94 1.66 -11.79 9.48
CA LEU A 94 1.43 -10.59 8.68
C LEU A 94 1.48 -9.32 9.53
N VAL A 95 2.26 -8.34 9.08
CA VAL A 95 2.39 -7.03 9.70
C VAL A 95 2.12 -5.95 8.66
N LYS A 96 1.27 -5.00 9.02
CA LYS A 96 0.90 -3.86 8.20
C LYS A 96 1.26 -2.57 8.92
N TYR A 97 2.44 -2.05 8.63
CA TYR A 97 3.01 -0.88 9.28
C TYR A 97 2.60 0.41 8.55
N LYS A 98 1.88 1.29 9.26
CA LYS A 98 1.43 2.58 8.71
C LYS A 98 2.53 3.64 8.80
N ALA A 99 3.18 3.91 7.68
CA ALA A 99 4.23 4.91 7.50
C ALA A 99 3.68 6.25 6.97
N GLU A 100 2.69 6.82 7.66
CA GLU A 100 1.97 8.01 7.19
C GLU A 100 2.87 9.23 6.98
N ASN A 101 3.82 9.45 7.89
CA ASN A 101 4.83 10.49 7.78
C ASN A 101 6.22 9.85 7.85
N LEU A 102 6.91 9.82 6.71
CA LEU A 102 8.24 9.19 6.57
C LEU A 102 9.34 9.89 7.37
N LYS A 103 9.10 11.14 7.82
CA LYS A 103 10.08 11.96 8.53
C LYS A 103 9.86 12.03 10.04
N SER A 104 8.71 11.57 10.53
CA SER A 104 8.42 11.55 11.97
C SER A 104 8.93 10.28 12.63
N SER A 105 9.37 10.40 13.87
CA SER A 105 9.65 9.25 14.72
C SER A 105 8.35 8.58 15.18
N PRO A 106 8.28 7.23 15.27
CA PRO A 106 9.35 6.24 15.07
C PRO A 106 9.57 5.81 13.61
N THR A 107 8.68 6.21 12.69
CA THR A 107 8.70 5.78 11.29
C THR A 107 10.02 6.07 10.60
N LYS A 108 10.60 7.25 10.77
CA LYS A 108 11.87 7.63 10.14
C LYS A 108 13.00 6.68 10.53
N GLU A 109 13.11 6.31 11.80
CA GLU A 109 14.16 5.43 12.29
C GLU A 109 13.95 4.00 11.78
N ILE A 110 12.71 3.53 11.76
CA ILE A 110 12.34 2.20 11.23
C ILE A 110 12.67 2.10 9.74
N LEU A 111 12.23 3.07 8.94
CA LEU A 111 12.50 3.08 7.50
C LEU A 111 14.01 3.13 7.23
N LYS A 112 14.77 3.91 8.00
CA LYS A 112 16.23 3.95 7.90
C LYS A 112 16.87 2.60 8.27
N HIS A 113 16.36 1.94 9.32
CA HIS A 113 16.88 0.64 9.75
C HIS A 113 16.72 -0.43 8.68
N PHE A 114 15.60 -0.41 7.96
CA PHE A 114 15.32 -1.32 6.85
C PHE A 114 15.76 -0.79 5.48
N GLU A 115 16.48 0.34 5.43
CA GLU A 115 16.95 1.00 4.20
C GLU A 115 15.82 1.31 3.19
N ILE A 116 14.63 1.60 3.69
CA ILE A 116 13.42 1.87 2.89
C ILE A 116 13.41 3.33 2.44
N ILE A 117 13.41 3.54 1.12
CA ILE A 117 13.41 4.87 0.50
C ILE A 117 12.00 5.35 0.14
N GLY A 118 11.07 4.43 -0.12
CA GLY A 118 9.72 4.76 -0.58
C GLY A 118 8.70 3.66 -0.33
N LEU A 119 7.43 3.97 -0.62
CA LEU A 119 6.30 3.08 -0.42
C LEU A 119 5.62 2.71 -1.76
N PRO A 120 4.99 1.52 -1.87
CA PRO A 120 5.04 0.43 -0.90
C PRO A 120 6.42 -0.21 -0.85
N THR A 121 6.78 -0.76 0.30
CA THR A 121 7.91 -1.69 0.43
C THR A 121 7.46 -2.90 1.24
N TYR A 122 7.87 -4.08 0.81
CA TYR A 122 7.53 -5.35 1.45
C TYR A 122 8.80 -6.03 1.93
N ILE A 123 8.79 -6.56 3.17
CA ILE A 123 9.93 -7.28 3.74
C ILE A 123 9.46 -8.61 4.29
N ALA A 124 10.09 -9.69 3.85
CA ALA A 124 9.93 -11.03 4.43
C ALA A 124 11.15 -11.37 5.29
N LEU A 125 10.95 -11.53 6.61
CA LEU A 125 12.00 -11.88 7.56
C LEU A 125 11.81 -13.32 8.05
N ALA A 126 12.88 -14.12 7.96
CA ALA A 126 12.90 -15.42 8.62
C ALA A 126 13.11 -15.23 10.14
N PRO A 127 12.47 -16.06 10.98
CA PRO A 127 12.69 -15.99 12.42
C PRO A 127 14.14 -16.41 12.72
N LYS A 128 14.83 -15.62 13.54
CA LYS A 128 16.17 -15.96 14.01
C LYS A 128 16.06 -17.14 14.97
N LYS A 129 16.77 -18.23 14.65
CA LYS A 129 16.90 -19.42 15.53
C LYS A 129 17.39 -19.04 16.92
#